data_AF-A0A395HXR0-F1
#
_entry.id   AF-A0A395HXR0-F1
#
_cell.length_a   1.000
_cell.length_b   1.000
_cell.length_c   1.000
_cell.angle_alpha   90.00
_cell.angle_beta   90.00
_cell.angle_gamma   90.00
#
_symmetry.space_group_name_H-M   'P 1'
#
loop_
_entity.id
_entity.type
_entity.pdbx_description
1 polymer ?
#
loop_
_entity_poly.entity_id
_entity_poly.type
_entity_poly.pdbx_seq_one_letter_code
_entity_poly.pdbx_strand_id
1 'polypeptide(L)'
;MVLLTSSTVSVIISSGVICVFTFALFLSGYVLQQQSVRNIQHAIRAPDRPSGPLYRDNVKNNNPEIFANTEPQIPNQQPILPPQEERTQDQEQEQDQPATDPIPPSSPPQGNYAYLQLLSSPNPTTICSAILFFQHLATNHTKIQDRLFMYPREWDSIPPTTTSQSPSEAEQITQALTLLRHASLQYGIWLLPIDTTAAAGARLTDTKLLRLGQIQFVPYDSVLYLPSPGLVLDTAKLDSVLLGRPLPGRFEAARLDSVSNPAWVPVPLRPEREERLPSTAYLVTVNNVGNGVPMVEARGHVLNSELEGFGGLVSRVPSSDSDLEREVGLEGQGEGAG
;
A
#
# COMPACT_ATOMS: atom_id res chain seq x y z
N MET A 1 -51.85 6.73 -58.61
CA MET A 1 -51.31 7.73 -57.68
C MET A 1 -51.86 7.40 -56.30
N VAL A 2 -51.03 6.90 -55.38
CA VAL A 2 -51.50 6.45 -54.06
C VAL A 2 -51.41 7.61 -53.08
N LEU A 3 -52.57 8.10 -52.64
CA LEU A 3 -52.67 9.15 -51.62
C LEU A 3 -52.44 8.56 -50.23
N LEU A 4 -51.26 8.79 -49.67
CA LEU A 4 -50.97 8.49 -48.26
C LEU A 4 -51.85 9.35 -47.37
N THR A 5 -52.71 8.73 -46.56
CA THR A 5 -53.51 9.43 -45.56
C THR A 5 -52.63 9.90 -44.41
N SER A 6 -52.98 11.02 -43.77
CA SER A 6 -52.18 11.60 -42.67
C SER A 6 -52.01 10.67 -41.48
N SER A 7 -52.99 9.79 -41.22
CA SER A 7 -52.91 8.73 -40.22
C SER A 7 -51.81 7.72 -40.51
N THR A 8 -51.64 7.29 -41.77
CA THR A 8 -50.55 6.40 -42.18
C THR A 8 -49.18 7.04 -41.95
N VAL A 9 -49.02 8.33 -42.28
CA VAL A 9 -47.77 9.07 -42.05
C VAL A 9 -47.45 9.17 -40.56
N SER A 10 -48.44 9.48 -39.71
CA SER A 10 -48.26 9.57 -38.26
C SER A 10 -47.85 8.23 -37.63
N VAL A 11 -48.46 7.12 -38.05
CA VAL A 11 -48.11 5.77 -37.56
C VAL A 11 -46.70 5.35 -37.99
N ILE A 12 -46.29 5.68 -39.22
CA ILE A 12 -44.93 5.38 -39.70
C ILE A 12 -43.89 6.17 -38.87
N ILE A 13 -44.14 7.45 -38.59
CA ILE A 13 -43.23 8.29 -37.80
C ILE A 13 -43.15 7.80 -36.34
N SER A 14 -44.27 7.53 -35.68
CA SER A 14 -44.26 7.07 -34.28
C SER A 14 -43.60 5.70 -34.12
N SER A 15 -43.89 4.76 -35.02
CA SER A 15 -43.21 3.46 -35.12
C SER A 15 -41.69 3.63 -35.30
N GLY A 16 -41.26 4.50 -36.21
CA GLY A 16 -39.85 4.78 -36.45
C GLY A 16 -39.13 5.32 -35.21
N VAL A 17 -39.72 6.29 -34.52
CA VAL A 17 -39.15 6.86 -33.28
C VAL A 17 -39.01 5.79 -32.19
N ILE A 18 -40.04 4.99 -31.95
CA ILE A 18 -40.01 3.91 -30.95
C ILE A 18 -38.91 2.89 -31.31
N CYS A 19 -38.85 2.42 -32.55
CA CYS A 19 -37.81 1.50 -33.01
C CYS A 19 -36.39 2.05 -32.81
N VAL A 20 -36.15 3.32 -33.15
CA VAL A 20 -34.82 3.95 -32.99
C VAL A 20 -34.42 4.04 -31.51
N PHE A 21 -35.32 4.46 -30.62
CA PHE A 21 -35.02 4.50 -29.19
C PHE A 21 -34.81 3.10 -28.60
N THR A 22 -35.60 2.10 -28.99
CA THR A 22 -35.40 0.70 -28.56
C THR A 22 -34.04 0.17 -29.02
N PHE A 23 -33.64 0.42 -30.28
CA PHE A 23 -32.32 0.04 -30.78
C PHE A 23 -31.17 0.77 -30.07
N ALA A 24 -31.32 2.06 -29.78
CA ALA A 24 -30.31 2.85 -29.08
C ALA A 24 -30.09 2.34 -27.64
N LEU A 25 -31.18 2.02 -26.92
CA LEU A 25 -31.11 1.39 -25.60
C LEU A 25 -30.44 0.01 -25.65
N PHE A 26 -30.75 -0.80 -26.67
CA PHE A 26 -30.14 -2.11 -26.86
C PHE A 26 -28.64 -2.00 -27.17
N LEU A 27 -28.22 -1.06 -28.02
CA LEU A 27 -26.81 -0.77 -28.29
C LEU A 27 -26.07 -0.26 -27.05
N SER A 28 -26.70 0.60 -26.25
CA SER A 28 -26.14 1.10 -24.99
C SER A 28 -25.84 -0.05 -24.01
N GLY A 29 -26.83 -0.93 -23.78
CA GLY A 29 -26.65 -2.13 -22.97
C GLY A 29 -25.58 -3.07 -23.54
N TYR A 30 -25.56 -3.27 -24.86
CA TYR A 30 -24.60 -4.13 -25.55
C TYR A 30 -23.14 -3.63 -25.41
N VAL A 31 -22.90 -2.32 -25.55
CA VAL A 31 -21.56 -1.73 -25.38
C VAL A 31 -21.08 -1.87 -23.93
N LEU A 32 -21.93 -1.60 -22.95
CA LEU A 32 -21.61 -1.77 -21.52
C LEU A 32 -21.28 -3.24 -21.18
N GLN A 33 -22.02 -4.19 -21.75
CA GLN A 33 -21.74 -5.62 -21.60
C GLN A 33 -20.40 -6.03 -22.25
N GLN A 34 -20.07 -5.51 -23.44
CA GLN A 34 -18.77 -5.76 -24.06
C GLN A 34 -17.60 -5.15 -23.28
N GLN A 35 -17.77 -3.96 -22.68
CA GLN A 35 -16.75 -3.36 -21.81
C GLN A 35 -16.50 -4.21 -20.56
N SER A 36 -17.56 -4.72 -19.93
CA SER A 36 -17.43 -5.63 -18.77
C SER A 36 -16.64 -6.90 -19.12
N VAL A 37 -16.99 -7.59 -20.21
CA VAL A 37 -16.29 -8.83 -20.63
C VAL A 37 -14.83 -8.55 -21.03
N ARG A 38 -14.54 -7.45 -21.73
CA ARG A 38 -13.15 -7.05 -22.05
C ARG A 38 -12.35 -6.72 -20.81
N ASN A 39 -12.91 -6.00 -19.85
CA ASN A 39 -12.22 -5.64 -18.61
C ASN A 39 -11.86 -6.89 -17.78
N ILE A 40 -12.78 -7.86 -17.70
CA ILE A 40 -12.53 -9.15 -17.05
C ILE A 40 -11.47 -9.98 -17.81
N GLN A 41 -11.48 -9.97 -19.15
CA GLN A 41 -10.44 -10.65 -19.94
C GLN A 41 -9.05 -10.01 -19.77
N HIS A 42 -8.97 -8.69 -19.57
CA HIS A 42 -7.71 -8.01 -19.22
C HIS A 42 -7.25 -8.31 -17.79
N ALA A 43 -8.18 -8.51 -16.84
CA ALA A 43 -7.86 -8.90 -15.46
C ALA A 43 -7.43 -10.38 -15.31
N ILE A 44 -7.84 -11.27 -16.23
CA ILE A 44 -7.54 -12.71 -16.18
C ILE A 44 -6.36 -13.12 -17.07
N ARG A 45 -5.97 -12.30 -18.06
CA ARG A 45 -4.72 -12.53 -18.80
C ARG A 45 -3.52 -12.22 -17.90
N ALA A 46 -2.82 -13.26 -17.46
CA ALA A 46 -1.52 -13.11 -16.83
C ALA A 46 -0.58 -12.29 -17.74
N PRO A 47 0.24 -11.39 -17.19
CA PRO A 47 1.16 -10.58 -18.00
C PRO A 47 2.14 -11.49 -18.74
N ASP A 48 2.30 -11.24 -20.04
CA ASP A 48 3.29 -11.94 -20.86
C ASP A 48 4.68 -11.79 -20.24
N ARG A 49 5.34 -12.91 -19.94
CA ARG A 49 6.73 -12.90 -19.48
C ARG A 49 7.59 -12.21 -20.55
N PRO A 50 8.36 -11.15 -20.23
CA PRO A 50 9.31 -10.61 -21.18
C PRO A 50 10.38 -11.66 -21.49
N SER A 51 10.52 -11.97 -22.79
CA SER A 51 11.46 -12.96 -23.30
C SER A 51 12.90 -12.46 -23.15
N GLY A 52 13.54 -12.80 -22.04
CA GLY A 52 14.99 -12.64 -21.86
C GLY A 52 15.79 -13.54 -22.81
N PRO A 53 17.03 -13.15 -23.20
CA PRO A 53 17.78 -13.82 -24.26
C PRO A 53 18.27 -15.21 -23.87
N LEU A 54 18.53 -16.01 -24.90
CA LEU A 54 18.83 -17.45 -24.80
C LEU A 54 20.05 -17.75 -23.94
N TYR A 55 19.89 -18.59 -22.90
CA TYR A 55 20.99 -19.38 -22.38
C TYR A 55 20.91 -20.82 -22.92
N ARG A 56 22.08 -21.36 -23.22
CA ARG A 56 22.32 -22.47 -24.15
C ARG A 56 22.40 -23.81 -23.42
N ASP A 57 22.16 -24.89 -24.17
CA ASP A 57 22.30 -26.28 -23.74
C ASP A 57 23.51 -26.54 -22.83
N ASN A 58 23.32 -27.39 -21.80
CA ASN A 58 23.86 -28.75 -21.78
C ASN A 58 23.53 -29.44 -20.44
N VAL A 59 22.89 -30.61 -20.50
CA VAL A 59 23.39 -31.91 -19.96
C VAL A 59 22.38 -32.99 -20.36
N LYS A 60 22.87 -34.05 -20.99
CA LYS A 60 22.10 -35.23 -21.42
C LYS A 60 22.00 -36.25 -20.28
N ASN A 61 20.84 -36.92 -20.23
CA ASN A 61 20.61 -38.32 -19.82
C ASN A 61 21.31 -38.85 -18.54
N ASN A 62 20.52 -39.27 -17.55
CA ASN A 62 20.15 -40.69 -17.41
C ASN A 62 19.04 -40.91 -16.36
N ASN A 63 18.21 -41.92 -16.62
CA ASN A 63 17.18 -42.50 -15.74
C ASN A 63 17.75 -43.79 -15.09
N PRO A 64 17.07 -44.53 -14.18
CA PRO A 64 15.93 -44.19 -13.30
C PRO A 64 16.01 -44.79 -11.86
N GLU A 65 14.95 -44.60 -11.07
CA GLU A 65 14.48 -45.42 -9.91
C GLU A 65 15.27 -45.55 -8.57
N ILE A 66 14.47 -45.84 -7.53
CA ILE A 66 14.72 -46.61 -6.29
C ILE A 66 14.61 -45.87 -4.92
N PHE A 67 13.44 -46.09 -4.29
CA PHE A 67 13.14 -46.33 -2.87
C PHE A 67 13.76 -45.48 -1.72
N ALA A 68 12.84 -44.78 -1.04
CA ALA A 68 12.45 -44.96 0.37
C ALA A 68 13.45 -44.78 1.54
N ASN A 69 12.94 -44.07 2.56
CA ASN A 69 13.30 -44.11 3.98
C ASN A 69 14.71 -43.63 4.39
N THR A 70 14.77 -42.55 5.17
CA THR A 70 15.43 -42.49 6.49
C THR A 70 15.09 -41.18 7.21
N GLU A 71 14.81 -41.27 8.51
CA GLU A 71 14.56 -40.15 9.44
C GLU A 71 15.82 -39.30 9.74
N PRO A 72 15.68 -38.05 10.22
CA PRO A 72 16.81 -37.18 10.48
C PRO A 72 17.51 -37.52 11.80
N GLN A 73 18.83 -37.76 11.77
CA GLN A 73 19.66 -37.87 12.97
C GLN A 73 20.59 -36.67 13.17
N ILE A 74 20.52 -36.10 14.37
CA ILE A 74 21.42 -35.09 14.92
C ILE A 74 22.60 -35.81 15.61
N PRO A 75 23.86 -35.41 15.38
CA PRO A 75 24.97 -35.79 16.26
C PRO A 75 25.38 -34.62 17.19
N ASN A 76 25.39 -34.88 18.49
CA ASN A 76 25.97 -34.00 19.52
C ASN A 76 27.47 -34.33 19.74
N GLN A 77 28.27 -33.28 20.04
CA GLN A 77 29.33 -33.17 21.08
C GLN A 77 29.98 -34.47 21.63
N GLN A 78 31.31 -34.61 21.80
CA GLN A 78 32.26 -33.86 22.69
C GLN A 78 33.67 -34.57 22.61
N PRO A 79 34.70 -34.41 23.50
CA PRO A 79 35.61 -33.26 23.76
C PRO A 79 37.14 -33.61 23.82
N ILE A 80 38.08 -32.73 23.40
CA ILE A 80 39.53 -32.90 23.73
C ILE A 80 40.26 -31.54 23.94
N LEU A 81 41.08 -31.46 25.01
CA LEU A 81 42.09 -30.44 25.42
C LEU A 81 43.01 -31.13 26.46
N PRO A 82 44.17 -30.56 26.91
CA PRO A 82 45.04 -29.47 26.41
C PRO A 82 46.49 -30.05 26.19
N PRO A 83 47.65 -29.34 26.24
CA PRO A 83 47.97 -27.90 26.41
C PRO A 83 48.83 -27.36 25.22
N GLN A 84 49.58 -26.24 25.25
CA GLN A 84 50.04 -25.34 26.33
C GLN A 84 50.12 -23.85 25.89
N GLU A 85 50.91 -23.06 26.60
CA GLU A 85 51.06 -21.61 26.60
C GLU A 85 51.97 -21.06 25.48
N GLU A 86 51.61 -19.91 24.90
CA GLU A 86 52.53 -18.77 24.85
C GLU A 86 51.75 -17.45 24.81
N ARG A 87 52.29 -16.40 25.44
CA ARG A 87 51.63 -15.11 25.67
C ARG A 87 52.51 -13.99 25.11
N THR A 88 52.03 -13.26 24.11
CA THR A 88 52.60 -11.96 23.72
C THR A 88 51.48 -10.97 23.42
N GLN A 89 51.62 -9.76 23.94
CA GLN A 89 50.69 -8.65 23.75
C GLN A 89 51.23 -7.67 22.68
N ASP A 90 50.31 -6.83 22.19
CA ASP A 90 50.53 -5.52 21.58
C ASP A 90 51.26 -5.44 20.22
N GLN A 91 50.46 -5.23 19.16
CA GLN A 91 50.64 -4.03 18.31
C GLN A 91 49.38 -3.73 17.47
N GLU A 92 48.83 -2.54 17.67
CA GLU A 92 47.87 -1.93 16.76
C GLU A 92 48.60 -1.56 15.45
N GLN A 93 48.05 -1.96 14.30
CA GLN A 93 48.36 -1.33 13.02
C GLN A 93 47.07 -0.92 12.32
N GLU A 94 46.77 0.36 12.53
CA GLU A 94 45.89 1.19 11.73
C GLU A 94 46.31 1.10 10.25
N GLN A 95 45.42 0.61 9.38
CA GLN A 95 45.66 0.55 7.95
C GLN A 95 44.49 1.21 7.19
N ASP A 96 44.72 2.48 6.83
CA ASP A 96 43.86 3.27 5.95
C ASP A 96 43.41 2.47 4.72
N GLN A 97 42.10 2.35 4.53
CA GLN A 97 41.50 2.07 3.23
C GLN A 97 40.93 3.38 2.68
N PRO A 98 41.36 3.84 1.49
CA PRO A 98 40.88 5.10 0.93
C PRO A 98 39.38 5.02 0.63
N ALA A 99 38.68 6.12 0.86
CA ALA A 99 37.23 6.22 0.69
C ALA A 99 36.80 5.81 -0.73
N THR A 100 35.96 4.76 -0.81
CA THR A 100 35.19 4.47 -2.02
C THR A 100 34.16 5.56 -2.21
N ASP A 101 34.28 6.35 -3.27
CA ASP A 101 33.30 7.39 -3.62
C ASP A 101 31.86 6.83 -3.67
N PRO A 102 30.84 7.63 -3.28
CA PRO A 102 29.44 7.22 -3.42
C PRO A 102 29.12 6.97 -4.90
N ILE A 103 28.82 5.72 -5.24
CA ILE A 103 28.33 5.34 -6.57
C ILE A 103 27.07 6.18 -6.86
N PRO A 104 27.03 6.97 -7.95
CA PRO A 104 25.86 7.76 -8.27
C PRO A 104 24.67 6.83 -8.56
N PRO A 105 23.43 7.16 -8.13
CA PRO A 105 22.26 6.32 -8.36
C PRO A 105 21.84 6.36 -9.84
N SER A 106 22.53 5.59 -10.68
CA SER A 106 22.36 5.55 -12.14
C SER A 106 21.31 4.52 -12.59
N SER A 107 20.14 4.55 -11.95
CA SER A 107 18.89 3.97 -12.47
C SER A 107 17.70 4.58 -11.72
N PRO A 108 16.55 4.78 -12.38
CA PRO A 108 15.32 5.05 -11.65
C PRO A 108 15.01 3.82 -10.75
N PRO A 109 14.48 4.02 -9.53
CA PRO A 109 14.17 2.91 -8.64
C PRO A 109 13.11 2.03 -9.30
N GLN A 110 13.53 0.81 -9.64
CA GLN A 110 12.76 -0.11 -10.46
C GLN A 110 11.78 -0.90 -9.59
N GLY A 111 10.62 -0.29 -9.31
CA GLY A 111 9.52 -0.91 -8.58
C GLY A 111 8.25 -0.06 -8.63
N ASN A 112 7.11 -0.68 -8.31
CA ASN A 112 5.82 0.00 -8.21
C ASN A 112 5.55 0.37 -6.75
N TYR A 113 5.54 1.67 -6.46
CA TYR A 113 5.41 2.20 -5.11
C TYR A 113 4.20 3.11 -5.00
N ALA A 114 3.63 3.20 -3.79
CA ALA A 114 2.55 4.13 -3.55
C ALA A 114 2.61 4.76 -2.15
N TYR A 115 2.14 6.01 -2.06
CA TYR A 115 1.80 6.64 -0.78
C TYR A 115 0.38 6.28 -0.39
N LEU A 116 0.16 5.95 0.88
CA LEU A 116 -1.16 5.64 1.43
C LEU A 116 -1.50 6.60 2.57
N GLN A 117 -2.70 7.16 2.51
CA GLN A 117 -3.41 7.61 3.70
C GLN A 117 -4.70 6.80 3.85
N LEU A 118 -5.11 6.56 5.09
CA LEU A 118 -6.36 5.88 5.39
C LEU A 118 -7.05 6.54 6.57
N LEU A 119 -8.37 6.42 6.63
CA LEU A 119 -9.18 6.96 7.72
C LEU A 119 -10.29 5.98 8.08
N SER A 120 -10.35 5.52 9.34
CA SER A 120 -11.44 4.65 9.81
C SER A 120 -12.75 5.39 10.14
N SER A 121 -12.73 6.71 10.34
CA SER A 121 -13.93 7.53 10.62
C SER A 121 -14.08 8.73 9.67
N PRO A 122 -15.32 9.07 9.23
CA PRO A 122 -15.55 10.11 8.25
C PRO A 122 -15.49 11.50 8.90
N ASN A 123 -14.28 12.03 9.09
CA ASN A 123 -14.08 13.38 9.61
C ASN A 123 -13.82 14.39 8.47
N PRO A 124 -14.66 15.44 8.29
CA PRO A 124 -14.47 16.42 7.22
C PRO A 124 -13.10 17.12 7.24
N THR A 125 -12.62 17.51 8.41
CA THR A 125 -11.31 18.17 8.57
C THR A 125 -10.17 17.25 8.15
N THR A 126 -10.21 15.99 8.57
CA THR A 126 -9.15 15.03 8.22
C THR A 126 -9.19 14.64 6.74
N ILE A 127 -10.38 14.49 6.15
CA ILE A 127 -10.55 14.31 4.69
C ILE A 127 -9.95 15.49 3.92
N CYS A 128 -10.23 16.73 4.33
CA CYS A 128 -9.64 17.92 3.72
C CYS A 128 -8.11 17.98 3.89
N SER A 129 -7.57 17.58 5.04
CA SER A 129 -6.11 17.49 5.22
C SER A 129 -5.46 16.46 4.28
N ALA A 130 -6.15 15.33 4.03
CA ALA A 130 -5.68 14.31 3.10
C ALA A 130 -5.67 14.82 1.65
N ILE A 131 -6.71 15.57 1.25
CA ILE A 131 -6.76 16.24 -0.05
C ILE A 131 -5.56 17.18 -0.24
N LEU A 132 -5.26 18.02 0.76
CA LEU A 132 -4.11 18.95 0.71
C LEU A 132 -2.76 18.21 0.65
N PHE A 133 -2.62 17.11 1.40
CA PHE A 133 -1.45 16.24 1.35
C PHE A 133 -1.21 15.66 -0.05
N PHE A 134 -2.25 15.08 -0.68
CA PHE A 134 -2.12 14.51 -2.03
C PHE A 134 -1.96 15.57 -3.12
N GLN A 135 -2.59 16.74 -2.97
CA GLN A 135 -2.34 17.90 -3.81
C GLN A 135 -0.85 18.25 -3.77
N HIS A 136 -0.26 18.36 -2.58
CA HIS A 136 1.17 18.69 -2.42
C HIS A 136 2.09 17.65 -3.07
N LEU A 137 1.79 16.35 -2.94
CA LEU A 137 2.53 15.29 -3.65
C LEU A 137 2.40 15.41 -5.18
N ALA A 138 1.19 15.64 -5.69
CA ALA A 138 0.94 15.75 -7.12
C ALA A 138 1.58 16.99 -7.76
N THR A 139 1.56 18.14 -7.06
CA THR A 139 2.12 19.41 -7.58
C THR A 139 3.64 19.46 -7.52
N ASN A 140 4.28 18.79 -6.55
CA ASN A 140 5.75 18.78 -6.44
C ASN A 140 6.41 17.61 -7.19
N HIS A 141 5.66 16.90 -8.05
CA HIS A 141 6.16 15.84 -8.93
C HIS A 141 7.01 14.78 -8.21
N THR A 142 6.43 14.14 -7.18
CA THR A 142 7.05 12.96 -6.55
C THR A 142 7.45 11.89 -7.58
N LYS A 143 8.56 11.21 -7.30
CA LYS A 143 9.05 10.04 -8.05
C LYS A 143 8.15 8.81 -7.85
N ILE A 144 7.31 8.78 -6.81
CA ILE A 144 6.37 7.70 -6.53
C ILE A 144 5.16 7.83 -7.46
N GLN A 145 4.79 6.70 -8.06
CA GLN A 145 3.77 6.66 -9.10
C GLN A 145 2.37 6.98 -8.55
N ASP A 146 1.94 6.20 -7.55
CA ASP A 146 0.56 6.19 -7.09
C ASP A 146 0.33 6.82 -5.71
N ARG A 147 -0.88 7.34 -5.55
CA ARG A 147 -1.41 7.98 -4.34
C ARG A 147 -2.71 7.29 -3.98
N LEU A 148 -2.74 6.57 -2.85
CA LEU A 148 -3.85 5.74 -2.41
C LEU A 148 -4.56 6.40 -1.22
N PHE A 149 -5.88 6.50 -1.28
CA PHE A 149 -6.71 6.92 -0.15
C PHE A 149 -7.72 5.83 0.20
N MET A 150 -7.54 5.21 1.37
CA MET A 150 -8.33 4.05 1.81
C MET A 150 -9.36 4.42 2.87
N TYR A 151 -10.60 3.99 2.66
CA TYR A 151 -11.72 4.35 3.52
C TYR A 151 -12.80 3.23 3.54
N PRO A 152 -13.65 3.16 4.56
CA PRO A 152 -14.82 2.28 4.61
C PRO A 152 -15.83 2.62 3.51
N ARG A 153 -16.22 1.62 2.70
CA ARG A 153 -17.19 1.76 1.60
C ARG A 153 -18.55 2.30 2.07
N GLU A 154 -18.90 2.06 3.32
CA GLU A 154 -20.15 2.48 3.94
C GLU A 154 -20.33 4.00 3.95
N TRP A 155 -19.23 4.77 3.81
CA TRP A 155 -19.25 6.23 3.67
C TRP A 155 -19.97 6.69 2.40
N ASP A 156 -19.97 5.90 1.33
CA ASP A 156 -20.68 6.22 0.09
C ASP A 156 -22.21 6.13 0.24
N SER A 157 -22.69 5.51 1.33
CA SER A 157 -24.11 5.30 1.64
C SER A 157 -24.66 6.26 2.71
N ILE A 158 -23.90 7.25 3.17
CA ILE A 158 -24.36 8.20 4.20
C ILE A 158 -25.53 9.04 3.65
N PRO A 159 -26.74 8.98 4.25
CA PRO A 159 -27.88 9.73 3.76
C PRO A 159 -27.78 11.22 4.17
N PRO A 160 -28.12 12.17 3.29
CA PRO A 160 -28.19 13.57 3.66
C PRO A 160 -29.35 13.80 4.64
N THR A 161 -29.05 14.32 5.84
CA THR A 161 -30.08 14.64 6.83
C THR A 161 -30.76 15.96 6.49
N THR A 162 -32.08 15.92 6.26
CA THR A 162 -32.85 16.97 5.56
C THR A 162 -33.35 18.13 6.43
N THR A 163 -32.88 18.27 7.68
CA THR A 163 -33.53 19.15 8.67
C THR A 163 -32.53 19.86 9.60
N SER A 164 -32.07 21.07 9.24
CA SER A 164 -31.81 22.19 10.16
C SER A 164 -31.32 23.44 9.39
N GLN A 165 -31.19 24.58 10.07
CA GLN A 165 -30.69 25.85 9.50
C GLN A 165 -29.15 25.98 9.49
N SER A 166 -28.44 24.95 9.98
CA SER A 166 -26.98 24.82 9.98
C SER A 166 -26.63 23.58 9.18
N PRO A 167 -25.53 23.55 8.41
CA PRO A 167 -25.10 22.33 7.75
C PRO A 167 -24.84 21.25 8.79
N SER A 168 -25.58 20.14 8.66
CA SER A 168 -25.44 18.98 9.54
C SER A 168 -24.07 18.33 9.41
N GLU A 169 -23.62 17.58 10.41
CA GLU A 169 -22.37 16.80 10.32
C GLU A 169 -22.38 15.87 9.10
N ALA A 170 -23.52 15.22 8.82
CA ALA A 170 -23.70 14.38 7.63
C ALA A 170 -23.57 15.16 6.30
N GLU A 171 -24.06 16.40 6.24
CA GLU A 171 -23.89 17.28 5.08
C GLU A 171 -22.43 17.72 4.89
N GLN A 172 -21.73 18.07 5.98
CA GLN A 172 -20.30 18.40 5.95
C GLN A 172 -19.46 17.19 5.50
N ILE A 173 -19.79 15.98 5.95
CA ILE A 173 -19.17 14.73 5.49
C ILE A 173 -19.46 14.52 4.00
N THR A 174 -20.71 14.65 3.56
CA THR A 174 -21.10 14.50 2.15
C THR A 174 -20.38 15.50 1.24
N GLN A 175 -20.20 16.74 1.71
CA GLN A 175 -19.44 17.78 1.03
C GLN A 175 -17.95 17.42 0.95
N ALA A 176 -17.33 17.00 2.06
CA ALA A 176 -15.93 16.57 2.10
C ALA A 176 -15.65 15.35 1.20
N LEU A 177 -16.56 14.36 1.16
CA LEU A 177 -16.48 13.23 0.25
C LEU A 177 -16.64 13.65 -1.22
N THR A 178 -17.47 14.64 -1.50
CA THR A 178 -17.62 15.20 -2.86
C THR A 178 -16.35 15.93 -3.30
N LEU A 179 -15.74 16.71 -2.40
CA LEU A 179 -14.44 17.35 -2.63
C LEU A 179 -13.33 16.30 -2.84
N LEU A 180 -13.33 15.22 -2.07
CA LEU A 180 -12.39 14.10 -2.22
C LEU A 180 -12.50 13.43 -3.59
N ARG A 181 -13.73 13.17 -4.07
CA ARG A 181 -13.98 12.59 -5.41
C ARG A 181 -13.59 13.54 -6.55
N HIS A 182 -13.65 14.86 -6.35
CA HIS A 182 -13.13 15.82 -7.31
C HIS A 182 -11.58 15.84 -7.28
N ALA A 183 -11.00 15.93 -6.09
CA ALA A 183 -9.56 15.90 -5.86
C ALA A 183 -8.90 14.61 -6.38
N SER A 184 -9.59 13.47 -6.31
CA SER A 184 -9.07 12.20 -6.81
C SER A 184 -8.87 12.19 -8.32
N LEU A 185 -9.79 12.80 -9.07
CA LEU A 185 -9.66 13.00 -10.51
C LEU A 185 -8.58 14.04 -10.84
N GLN A 186 -8.50 15.12 -10.06
CA GLN A 186 -7.58 16.24 -10.31
C GLN A 186 -6.11 15.91 -9.98
N TYR A 187 -5.84 15.17 -8.91
CA TYR A 187 -4.50 14.87 -8.39
C TYR A 187 -4.11 13.39 -8.57
N GLY A 188 -4.91 12.61 -9.32
CA GLY A 188 -4.67 11.19 -9.56
C GLY A 188 -4.55 10.40 -8.26
N ILE A 189 -5.56 10.49 -7.40
CA ILE A 189 -5.67 9.72 -6.15
C ILE A 189 -6.56 8.51 -6.43
N TRP A 190 -6.06 7.32 -6.14
CA TRP A 190 -6.83 6.09 -6.18
C TRP A 190 -7.64 5.95 -4.90
N LEU A 191 -8.97 6.05 -5.03
CA LEU A 191 -9.91 5.83 -3.94
C LEU A 191 -10.10 4.33 -3.73
N LEU A 192 -9.81 3.85 -2.52
CA LEU A 192 -9.84 2.44 -2.12
C LEU A 192 -10.96 2.16 -1.10
N PRO A 193 -12.22 1.97 -1.54
CA PRO A 193 -13.35 1.65 -0.68
C PRO A 193 -13.30 0.19 -0.19
N ILE A 194 -13.01 0.02 1.11
CA ILE A 194 -12.92 -1.28 1.77
C ILE A 194 -14.29 -1.71 2.27
N ASP A 195 -14.61 -2.98 2.04
CA ASP A 195 -15.80 -3.61 2.62
C ASP A 195 -15.52 -3.95 4.09
N THR A 196 -16.24 -3.33 5.03
CA THR A 196 -16.01 -3.54 6.47
C THR A 196 -17.02 -4.48 7.11
N THR A 197 -17.90 -5.12 6.32
CA THR A 197 -18.89 -6.09 6.81
C THR A 197 -18.25 -7.27 7.58
N ALA A 198 -17.04 -7.69 7.20
CA ALA A 198 -16.29 -8.72 7.92
C ALA A 198 -15.81 -8.31 9.33
N ALA A 199 -15.81 -7.00 9.64
CA ALA A 199 -15.52 -6.44 10.96
C ALA A 199 -16.78 -5.93 11.69
N ALA A 200 -17.97 -6.21 11.17
CA ALA A 200 -19.24 -5.72 11.73
C ALA A 200 -19.41 -6.12 13.20
N GLY A 201 -19.79 -5.14 14.02
CA GLY A 201 -19.99 -5.31 15.47
C GLY A 201 -18.75 -4.96 16.33
N ALA A 202 -17.56 -4.89 15.75
CA ALA A 202 -16.38 -4.34 16.43
C ALA A 202 -16.17 -2.87 16.04
N ARG A 203 -15.62 -2.05 16.96
CA ARG A 203 -15.14 -0.70 16.59
C ARG A 203 -14.09 -0.83 15.48
N LEU A 204 -14.34 -0.18 14.35
CA LEU A 204 -13.37 -0.07 13.26
C LEU A 204 -12.22 0.84 13.68
N THR A 205 -11.01 0.42 13.36
CA THR A 205 -9.76 1.09 13.69
C THR A 205 -8.87 1.13 12.45
N ASP A 206 -7.91 2.05 12.41
CA ASP A 206 -6.98 2.22 11.29
C ASP A 206 -6.21 0.93 10.97
N THR A 207 -5.79 0.20 12.01
CA THR A 207 -5.14 -1.11 11.92
C THR A 207 -6.04 -2.19 11.32
N LYS A 208 -7.32 -2.24 11.69
CA LYS A 208 -8.31 -3.18 11.13
C LYS A 208 -8.64 -2.84 9.68
N LEU A 209 -8.84 -1.55 9.37
CA LEU A 209 -9.07 -1.09 8.01
C LEU A 209 -7.89 -1.45 7.10
N LEU A 210 -6.66 -1.19 7.57
CA LEU A 210 -5.44 -1.59 6.86
C LEU A 210 -5.38 -3.11 6.66
N ARG A 211 -5.68 -3.91 7.68
CA ARG A 211 -5.70 -5.39 7.60
C ARG A 211 -6.69 -5.90 6.54
N LEU A 212 -7.89 -5.34 6.49
CA LEU A 212 -8.90 -5.68 5.47
C LEU A 212 -8.45 -5.25 4.06
N GLY A 213 -7.77 -4.11 3.95
CA GLY A 213 -7.29 -3.55 2.68
C GLY A 213 -6.05 -4.20 2.07
N GLN A 214 -5.29 -5.04 2.82
CA GLN A 214 -3.96 -5.52 2.38
C GLN A 214 -3.95 -6.20 1.00
N ILE A 215 -5.03 -6.88 0.62
CA ILE A 215 -5.16 -7.55 -0.68
C ILE A 215 -5.13 -6.57 -1.86
N GLN A 216 -5.50 -5.30 -1.65
CA GLN A 216 -5.48 -4.27 -2.68
C GLN A 216 -4.07 -3.77 -3.00
N PHE A 217 -3.06 -4.12 -2.19
CA PHE A 217 -1.68 -3.72 -2.39
C PHE A 217 -0.84 -4.73 -3.20
N VAL A 218 -1.42 -5.86 -3.63
CA VAL A 218 -0.75 -6.86 -4.48
C VAL A 218 -0.06 -6.31 -5.75
N PRO A 219 -0.53 -5.25 -6.45
CA PRO A 219 0.21 -4.70 -7.59
C PRO A 219 1.42 -3.84 -7.20
N TYR A 220 1.65 -3.54 -5.92
CA TYR A 220 2.75 -2.70 -5.43
C TYR A 220 3.82 -3.53 -4.72
N ASP A 221 5.09 -3.21 -4.99
CA ASP A 221 6.22 -3.81 -4.27
C ASP A 221 6.27 -3.31 -2.81
N SER A 222 5.88 -2.05 -2.58
CA SER A 222 5.76 -1.46 -1.25
C SER A 222 4.80 -0.26 -1.24
N VAL A 223 4.02 -0.15 -0.16
CA VAL A 223 3.08 0.95 0.09
C VAL A 223 3.45 1.63 1.40
N LEU A 224 3.78 2.93 1.34
CA LEU A 224 4.13 3.72 2.53
C LEU A 224 2.87 4.40 3.09
N TYR A 225 2.36 3.89 4.21
CA TYR A 225 1.38 4.60 5.01
C TYR A 225 2.02 5.80 5.72
N LEU A 226 1.39 6.95 5.56
CA LEU A 226 1.72 8.19 6.27
C LEU A 226 0.49 8.65 7.07
N PRO A 227 0.67 9.11 8.31
CA PRO A 227 -0.43 9.46 9.20
C PRO A 227 -1.24 10.66 8.68
N SER A 228 -2.53 10.66 9.01
CA SER A 228 -3.45 11.77 8.76
C SER A 228 -4.17 12.15 10.07
N PRO A 229 -4.34 13.45 10.39
CA PRO A 229 -3.89 14.62 9.63
C PRO A 229 -2.36 14.79 9.68
N GLY A 230 -1.76 15.07 8.53
CA GLY A 230 -0.32 15.24 8.40
C GLY A 230 0.09 15.95 7.11
N LEU A 231 1.23 16.63 7.16
CA LEU A 231 1.78 17.42 6.05
C LEU A 231 3.20 16.95 5.71
N VAL A 232 3.50 16.82 4.40
CA VAL A 232 4.87 16.64 3.91
C VAL A 232 5.53 18.02 3.81
N LEU A 233 6.71 18.19 4.40
CA LEU A 233 7.48 19.45 4.31
C LEU A 233 8.43 19.46 3.10
N ASP A 234 8.94 18.30 2.70
CA ASP A 234 9.84 18.13 1.55
C ASP A 234 9.56 16.80 0.85
N THR A 235 8.93 16.86 -0.32
CA THR A 235 8.59 15.67 -1.12
C THR A 235 9.81 15.02 -1.74
N ALA A 236 10.81 15.80 -2.16
CA ALA A 236 12.01 15.27 -2.80
C ALA A 236 12.89 14.51 -1.81
N LYS A 237 12.93 14.97 -0.55
CA LYS A 237 13.61 14.28 0.55
C LYS A 237 12.79 13.08 1.07
N LEU A 238 11.46 13.16 1.07
CA LEU A 238 10.62 11.99 1.35
C LEU A 238 10.84 10.87 0.33
N ASP A 239 10.83 11.21 -0.97
CA ASP A 239 11.19 10.29 -2.07
C ASP A 239 12.60 9.70 -1.87
N SER A 240 13.59 10.54 -1.53
CA SER A 240 14.98 10.09 -1.39
C SER A 240 15.18 9.15 -0.21
N VAL A 241 14.45 9.31 0.91
CA VAL A 241 14.54 8.38 2.04
C VAL A 241 13.87 7.04 1.73
N LEU A 242 12.73 7.02 1.03
CA LEU A 242 12.08 5.75 0.65
C LEU A 242 12.88 5.00 -0.43
N LEU A 243 13.35 5.71 -1.46
CA LEU A 243 13.92 5.12 -2.67
C LEU A 243 15.45 4.99 -2.65
N GLY A 244 16.13 5.73 -1.77
CA GLY A 244 17.59 5.68 -1.58
C GLY A 244 18.08 4.57 -0.63
N ARG A 245 17.18 3.71 -0.15
CA ARG A 245 17.47 2.63 0.80
C ARG A 245 16.82 1.33 0.32
N PRO A 246 17.39 0.14 0.58
CA PRO A 246 16.78 -1.12 0.17
C PRO A 246 15.44 -1.31 0.90
N LEU A 247 14.36 -1.48 0.13
CA LEU A 247 13.03 -1.73 0.68
C LEU A 247 12.84 -3.23 1.03
N PRO A 248 12.05 -3.58 2.07
CA PRO A 248 11.78 -4.96 2.44
C PRO A 248 10.89 -5.67 1.40
N GLY A 249 11.51 -6.23 0.36
CA GLY A 249 10.81 -7.05 -0.64
C GLY A 249 10.28 -8.38 -0.07
N ARG A 250 10.10 -9.37 -0.95
CA ARG A 250 9.70 -10.73 -0.59
C ARG A 250 10.55 -11.29 0.55
N PHE A 251 9.93 -11.99 1.49
CA PHE A 251 10.69 -12.68 2.53
C PHE A 251 11.49 -13.83 1.93
N GLU A 252 12.82 -13.75 2.08
CA GLU A 252 13.80 -14.73 1.63
C GLU A 252 14.81 -14.94 2.75
N ALA A 253 14.72 -16.06 3.47
CA ALA A 253 15.59 -16.36 4.61
C ALA A 253 17.10 -16.40 4.28
N ALA A 254 17.44 -16.57 3.00
CA ALA A 254 18.82 -16.54 2.50
C ALA A 254 19.37 -15.13 2.23
N ARG A 255 18.52 -14.09 2.17
CA ARG A 255 18.93 -12.69 1.94
C ARG A 255 18.94 -11.93 3.27
N LEU A 256 20.12 -11.45 3.69
CA LEU A 256 20.27 -10.75 4.96
C LEU A 256 19.32 -9.54 5.09
N ASP A 257 19.22 -8.70 4.05
CA ASP A 257 18.33 -7.52 3.99
C ASP A 257 16.84 -7.85 4.13
N SER A 258 16.45 -9.11 3.93
CA SER A 258 15.07 -9.59 4.11
C SER A 258 14.76 -9.99 5.55
N VAL A 259 15.80 -10.32 6.34
CA VAL A 259 15.73 -10.76 7.73
C VAL A 259 16.00 -9.59 8.67
N SER A 260 17.01 -8.79 8.35
CA SER A 260 17.40 -7.57 9.06
C SER A 260 17.63 -6.46 8.05
N ASN A 261 16.80 -5.41 8.11
CA ASN A 261 16.93 -4.23 7.27
C ASN A 261 17.27 -3.03 8.17
N PRO A 262 18.37 -2.30 7.94
CA PRO A 262 18.82 -1.23 8.84
C PRO A 262 17.88 -0.02 8.84
N ALA A 263 17.05 0.13 7.81
CA ALA A 263 16.11 1.22 7.67
C ALA A 263 14.68 0.86 8.09
N TRP A 264 14.28 -0.40 7.92
CA TRP A 264 12.89 -0.84 8.04
C TRP A 264 12.76 -2.02 9.00
N VAL A 265 12.43 -1.73 10.26
CA VAL A 265 12.28 -2.74 11.31
C VAL A 265 10.96 -3.50 11.11
N PRO A 266 10.96 -4.84 10.97
CA PRO A 266 9.74 -5.61 10.77
C PRO A 266 8.84 -5.58 12.02
N VAL A 267 7.58 -5.18 11.84
CA VAL A 267 6.58 -5.08 12.91
C VAL A 267 5.27 -5.76 12.45
N PRO A 268 4.83 -6.84 13.12
CA PRO A 268 3.59 -7.51 12.77
C PRO A 268 2.38 -6.65 13.13
N LEU A 269 1.47 -6.43 12.17
CA LEU A 269 0.20 -5.75 12.42
C LEU A 269 -0.69 -6.61 13.34
N ARG A 270 -1.12 -6.08 14.50
CA ARG A 270 -2.00 -6.81 15.44
C ARG A 270 -3.34 -6.08 15.64
N PRO A 271 -4.24 -6.11 14.64
CA PRO A 271 -5.45 -5.28 14.62
C PRO A 271 -6.49 -5.61 15.72
N GLU A 272 -6.32 -6.73 16.43
CA GLU A 272 -7.11 -7.11 17.61
C GLU A 272 -6.61 -6.46 18.90
N ARG A 273 -5.36 -5.96 18.93
CA ARG A 273 -4.68 -5.41 20.12
C ARG A 273 -4.28 -3.94 19.97
N GLU A 274 -3.96 -3.53 18.74
CA GLU A 274 -3.49 -2.20 18.40
C GLU A 274 -4.62 -1.44 17.70
N GLU A 275 -5.11 -0.34 18.30
CA GLU A 275 -6.13 0.51 17.64
C GLU A 275 -5.52 1.49 16.62
N ARG A 276 -4.24 1.83 16.77
CA ARG A 276 -3.57 2.88 16.00
C ARG A 276 -2.31 2.32 15.34
N LEU A 277 -2.06 2.77 14.12
CA LEU A 277 -0.77 2.55 13.45
C LEU A 277 0.32 3.44 14.08
N PRO A 278 1.61 3.09 13.92
CA PRO A 278 2.73 3.91 14.37
C PRO A 278 2.64 5.37 13.92
N SER A 279 3.07 6.30 14.79
CA SER A 279 2.88 7.74 14.60
C SER A 279 3.76 8.38 13.53
N THR A 280 4.83 7.71 13.10
CA THR A 280 5.82 8.23 12.14
C THR A 280 5.48 7.83 10.70
N ALA A 281 5.72 6.57 10.35
CA ALA A 281 5.39 5.97 9.06
C ALA A 281 5.34 4.44 9.19
N TYR A 282 4.55 3.80 8.32
CA TYR A 282 4.42 2.35 8.30
C TYR A 282 4.47 1.82 6.86
N LEU A 283 5.41 0.93 6.58
CA LEU A 283 5.60 0.36 5.26
C LEU A 283 4.92 -1.02 5.18
N VAL A 284 4.01 -1.18 4.24
CA VAL A 284 3.35 -2.45 3.92
C VAL A 284 3.97 -3.02 2.66
N THR A 285 4.49 -4.24 2.72
CA THR A 285 5.05 -4.93 1.55
C THR A 285 4.29 -6.24 1.34
N VAL A 286 3.77 -6.44 0.13
CA VAL A 286 2.76 -7.47 -0.16
C VAL A 286 3.27 -8.40 -1.25
N ASN A 287 3.34 -9.69 -0.94
CA ASN A 287 4.00 -10.68 -1.77
C ASN A 287 3.08 -11.87 -2.03
N ASN A 288 3.10 -12.39 -3.25
CA ASN A 288 2.48 -13.68 -3.56
C ASN A 288 3.45 -14.81 -3.21
N VAL A 289 3.08 -15.61 -2.20
CA VAL A 289 3.89 -16.73 -1.68
C VAL A 289 3.36 -18.09 -2.14
N GLY A 290 2.37 -18.09 -3.04
CA GLY A 290 1.65 -19.27 -3.50
C GLY A 290 2.35 -20.10 -4.57
N ASN A 291 2.79 -21.31 -4.21
CA ASN A 291 3.13 -22.35 -5.19
C ASN A 291 1.86 -23.00 -5.77
N GLY A 292 1.13 -22.27 -6.62
CA GLY A 292 -0.04 -22.76 -7.37
C GLY A 292 -1.42 -22.40 -6.79
N VAL A 293 -1.49 -21.94 -5.52
CA VAL A 293 -2.69 -21.32 -4.93
C VAL A 293 -2.32 -19.89 -4.53
N PRO A 294 -3.01 -18.84 -5.01
CA PRO A 294 -2.64 -17.45 -4.73
C PRO A 294 -2.82 -17.13 -3.24
N MET A 295 -1.70 -17.16 -2.50
CA MET A 295 -1.64 -16.83 -1.08
C MET A 295 -0.81 -15.56 -0.94
N VAL A 296 -1.38 -14.56 -0.27
CA VAL A 296 -0.81 -13.23 -0.15
C VAL A 296 -0.27 -13.03 1.26
N GLU A 297 1.04 -12.81 1.36
CA GLU A 297 1.71 -12.43 2.61
C GLU A 297 1.93 -10.91 2.60
N ALA A 298 1.32 -10.22 3.57
CA ALA A 298 1.55 -8.80 3.81
C ALA A 298 2.40 -8.62 5.06
N ARG A 299 3.56 -7.98 4.91
CA ARG A 299 4.52 -7.70 5.99
C ARG A 299 4.51 -6.22 6.32
N GLY A 300 4.50 -5.91 7.61
CA GLY A 300 4.57 -4.55 8.14
C GLY A 300 5.97 -4.21 8.60
N HIS A 301 6.38 -2.96 8.39
CA HIS A 301 7.65 -2.44 8.88
C HIS A 301 7.47 -1.01 9.37
N VAL A 302 8.19 -0.63 10.42
CA VAL A 302 8.35 0.77 10.83
C VAL A 302 9.70 1.27 10.36
N LEU A 303 9.80 2.58 10.13
CA LEU A 303 11.10 3.19 9.93
C LEU A 303 11.90 3.10 11.25
N ASN A 304 13.18 2.75 11.17
CA ASN A 304 14.09 2.88 12.30
C ASN A 304 14.21 4.36 12.71
N SER A 305 13.94 4.67 13.99
CA SER A 305 14.00 6.02 14.55
C SER A 305 15.40 6.61 14.63
N GLU A 306 16.44 5.76 14.62
CA GLU A 306 17.85 6.17 14.61
C GLU A 306 18.29 6.72 13.24
N LEU A 307 17.42 6.66 12.21
CA LEU A 307 17.75 7.17 10.88
C LEU A 307 17.65 8.69 10.82
N GLU A 308 18.81 9.33 10.70
CA GLU A 308 18.88 10.74 10.34
C GLU A 308 18.12 11.05 9.04
N GLY A 309 17.43 12.19 9.05
CA GLY A 309 16.83 12.79 7.87
C GLY A 309 15.33 12.56 7.68
N PHE A 310 14.70 11.55 8.29
CA PHE A 310 13.25 11.35 8.21
C PHE A 310 12.45 12.09 9.29
N GLY A 311 13.02 12.22 10.49
CA GLY A 311 12.44 13.04 11.56
C GLY A 311 12.12 14.45 11.06
N GLY A 312 10.85 14.83 11.12
CA GLY A 312 10.36 16.13 10.62
C GLY A 312 9.98 16.20 9.13
N LEU A 313 10.13 15.15 8.32
CA LEU A 313 9.65 15.18 6.91
C LEU A 313 8.13 15.16 6.80
N VAL A 314 7.49 14.40 7.69
CA VAL A 314 6.04 14.31 7.81
C VAL A 314 5.68 14.72 9.23
N SER A 315 5.05 15.88 9.36
CA SER A 315 4.56 16.36 10.65
C SER A 315 3.11 15.91 10.82
N ARG A 316 2.84 15.14 11.87
CA ARG A 316 1.47 14.89 12.33
C ARG A 316 1.00 16.10 13.13
N VAL A 317 -0.24 16.53 12.92
CA VAL A 317 -0.90 17.46 13.84
C VAL A 317 -1.66 16.63 14.88
N PRO A 318 -1.39 16.74 16.19
CA PRO A 318 -2.16 16.04 17.20
C PRO A 318 -3.62 16.53 17.17
N SER A 319 -4.54 15.59 17.02
CA SER A 319 -5.96 15.87 16.75
C SER A 319 -6.79 16.12 18.02
N SER A 320 -6.21 15.97 19.21
CA SER A 320 -6.86 16.20 20.51
C SER A 320 -5.83 16.45 21.61
N ASP A 321 -6.23 17.12 22.70
CA ASP A 321 -5.40 17.27 23.91
C ASP A 321 -4.97 15.90 24.50
N SER A 322 -5.82 14.87 24.33
CA SER A 322 -5.54 13.50 24.79
C SER A 322 -4.44 12.77 24.01
N ASP A 323 -4.01 13.34 22.87
CA ASP A 323 -2.83 12.87 22.13
C ASP A 323 -1.55 13.57 22.64
N LEU A 324 -1.61 14.85 23.03
CA LEU A 324 -0.46 15.57 23.63
C LEU A 324 0.01 14.93 24.95
N GLU A 325 -0.91 14.62 25.87
CA GLU A 325 -0.55 14.06 27.17
C GLU A 325 0.14 12.69 27.07
N ARG A 326 -0.08 11.95 25.98
CA ARG A 326 0.55 10.64 25.75
C ARG A 326 1.86 10.67 25.00
N GLU A 327 2.08 11.66 24.13
CA GLU A 327 3.38 11.84 23.47
C GLU A 327 4.42 12.37 24.47
N VAL A 328 4.04 13.34 25.32
CA VAL A 328 4.89 13.84 26.43
C VAL A 328 5.13 12.76 27.51
N GLY A 329 4.19 11.83 27.68
CA GLY A 329 4.28 10.75 28.66
C GLY A 329 5.38 9.69 28.41
N LEU A 330 6.06 9.71 27.26
CA LEU A 330 7.13 8.76 26.92
C LEU A 330 8.56 9.27 27.17
N GLU A 331 8.75 10.58 27.37
CA GLU A 331 10.06 11.15 27.77
C GLU A 331 10.17 11.38 29.30
N GLY A 332 9.07 11.22 30.04
CA GLY A 332 8.94 11.64 31.44
C GLY A 332 9.17 10.58 32.53
N GLN A 333 9.84 9.46 32.26
CA GLN A 333 10.04 8.38 33.26
C GLN A 333 11.51 7.99 33.42
N GLY A 334 12.34 8.97 33.82
CA GLY A 334 13.79 8.84 33.92
C GLY A 334 14.47 9.50 35.13
N GLU A 335 13.74 10.02 36.14
CA GLU A 335 14.34 10.57 37.35
C GLU A 335 13.39 10.54 38.57
N GLY A 336 13.89 10.17 39.76
CA GLY A 336 13.25 10.53 41.04
C GLY A 336 12.64 9.44 41.94
N ALA A 337 13.43 8.47 42.41
CA ALA A 337 13.33 7.86 43.75
C ALA A 337 14.60 7.00 43.99
N GLY A 338 15.25 7.00 45.16
CA GLY A 338 14.84 7.51 46.47
C GLY A 338 15.24 6.51 47.53
#